data_AF-A0A0C1IBM9-F1
#
_entry.id   AF-A0A0C1IBM9-F1
#
_cell.length_a   1.000
_cell.length_b   1.000
_cell.length_c   1.000
_cell.angle_alpha   90.00
_cell.angle_beta   90.00
_cell.angle_gamma   90.00
#
_symmetry.space_group_name_H-M   'P 1'
#
loop_
_entity.id
_entity.type
_entity.pdbx_description
1 polymer ?
#
loop_
_entity_poly.entity_id
_entity_poly.type
_entity_poly.pdbx_seq_one_letter_code
_entity_poly.pdbx_strand_id
1 'polypeptide(L)'
;MSESNTNTTFKRLRNRYRLVVMNDDTYEEVVTFKLSRLSVYIGLSTIFMLLTGLTVALIVFTPLKMYIPGYGSANATRELRQLKIKTDSLEQAMQYREQYLNSIKGVLQGDTSIKLDTTALNIPVTEITTD
;
A
#
# COMPACT_ATOMS: atom_id res chain seq x y z
N MET A 1 -14.59 -19.83 -50.77
CA MET A 1 -13.75 -20.46 -49.72
C MET A 1 -12.30 -20.17 -50.08
N SER A 2 -11.67 -19.15 -49.49
CA SER A 2 -10.24 -18.86 -49.75
C SER A 2 -9.39 -19.63 -48.76
N GLU A 3 -8.73 -20.69 -49.23
CA GLU A 3 -7.59 -21.27 -48.52
C GLU A 3 -6.45 -20.25 -48.54
N SER A 4 -6.25 -19.58 -47.40
CA SER A 4 -5.08 -18.71 -47.20
C SER A 4 -3.82 -19.57 -47.22
N ASN A 5 -2.96 -19.38 -48.23
CA ASN A 5 -1.63 -19.98 -48.36
C ASN A 5 -0.68 -19.50 -47.23
N THR A 6 -0.94 -19.88 -45.98
CA THR A 6 -0.17 -19.45 -44.80
C THR A 6 1.19 -20.14 -44.69
N ASN A 7 1.35 -21.33 -45.31
CA ASN A 7 2.57 -22.13 -45.23
C ASN A 7 3.82 -21.44 -45.80
N THR A 8 3.68 -20.52 -46.76
CA THR A 8 4.82 -19.86 -47.41
C THR A 8 5.40 -18.71 -46.57
N THR A 9 4.57 -17.97 -45.84
CA THR A 9 4.97 -16.86 -44.96
C THR A 9 5.73 -17.34 -43.72
N PHE A 10 5.25 -18.40 -43.08
CA PHE A 10 5.94 -19.01 -41.93
C PHE A 10 7.28 -19.65 -42.32
N LYS A 11 7.39 -20.21 -43.54
CA LYS A 11 8.65 -20.76 -44.05
C LYS A 11 9.72 -19.68 -44.23
N ARG A 12 9.35 -18.50 -44.74
CA ARG A 12 10.24 -17.33 -44.87
C ARG A 12 10.73 -16.80 -43.52
N LEU A 13 9.91 -16.89 -42.47
CA LEU A 13 10.25 -16.44 -41.12
C LEU A 13 11.26 -17.37 -40.41
N ARG A 14 11.42 -18.61 -40.89
CA ARG A 14 12.33 -19.62 -40.34
C ARG A 14 13.68 -19.72 -41.07
N ASN A 15 13.92 -18.86 -42.07
CA ASN A 15 15.21 -18.79 -42.75
C ASN A 15 16.30 -18.39 -41.75
N ARG A 16 17.36 -19.21 -41.70
CA ARG A 16 18.50 -19.04 -40.80
C ARG A 16 19.57 -18.21 -41.51
N TYR A 17 19.83 -17.01 -41.03
CA TYR A 17 20.93 -16.18 -41.49
C TYR A 17 22.10 -16.34 -40.50
N ARG A 18 23.33 -16.25 -41.00
CA ARG A 18 24.54 -16.29 -40.17
C ARG A 18 25.11 -14.88 -40.12
N LEU A 19 25.12 -14.27 -38.94
CA LEU A 19 25.86 -13.05 -38.67
C LEU A 19 27.20 -13.49 -38.10
N VAL A 20 28.29 -13.19 -38.79
CA VAL A 20 29.65 -13.46 -38.35
C VAL A 20 30.28 -12.12 -37.99
N VAL A 21 30.85 -12.02 -36.79
CA VAL A 21 31.70 -10.90 -36.40
C VAL A 21 33.14 -11.41 -36.49
N MET A 22 33.88 -10.88 -37.45
CA MET A 22 35.26 -11.25 -37.73
C MET A 22 36.19 -10.10 -37.32
N ASN A 23 37.38 -10.42 -36.83
CA ASN A 23 38.43 -9.44 -36.58
C ASN A 23 39.02 -8.97 -37.93
N ASP A 24 39.12 -7.66 -38.14
CA ASP A 24 39.56 -7.08 -39.41
C ASP A 24 41.06 -7.34 -39.69
N ASP A 25 41.88 -7.44 -38.64
CA ASP A 25 43.34 -7.58 -38.77
C ASP A 25 43.77 -9.05 -38.93
N THR A 26 43.14 -9.98 -38.21
CA THR A 26 43.51 -11.41 -38.20
C THR A 26 42.55 -12.31 -38.98
N TYR A 27 41.44 -11.77 -39.49
CA TYR A 27 40.38 -12.54 -40.14
C TYR A 27 39.88 -13.75 -39.33
N GLU A 28 40.01 -13.70 -38.00
CA GLU A 28 39.47 -14.75 -37.13
C GLU A 28 38.00 -14.46 -36.80
N GLU A 29 37.15 -15.48 -36.93
CA GLU A 29 35.74 -15.40 -36.52
C GLU A 29 35.66 -15.35 -34.99
N VAL A 30 35.41 -14.17 -34.42
CA VAL A 30 35.37 -14.00 -32.95
C VAL A 30 34.05 -14.52 -32.39
N VAL A 31 32.93 -14.23 -33.08
CA VAL A 31 31.60 -14.74 -32.68
C VAL A 31 30.71 -14.97 -33.90
N THR A 32 30.12 -16.16 -34.00
CA THR A 32 29.21 -16.56 -35.08
C THR A 32 27.79 -16.80 -34.56
N PHE A 33 26.89 -15.84 -34.82
CA PHE A 33 25.49 -15.92 -34.43
C PHE A 33 24.61 -16.44 -35.59
N LYS A 34 23.87 -17.53 -35.37
CA LYS A 34 22.84 -18.00 -36.31
C LYS A 34 21.51 -17.34 -35.97
N LEU A 35 21.23 -16.20 -36.59
CA LEU A 35 20.01 -15.42 -36.37
C LEU A 35 18.95 -15.77 -37.40
N SER A 36 17.77 -16.18 -36.94
CA SER A 36 16.56 -16.21 -37.75
C SER A 36 15.79 -14.91 -37.49
N ARG A 37 14.97 -14.44 -38.46
CA ARG A 37 14.06 -13.29 -38.24
C ARG A 37 13.20 -13.50 -37.00
N LEU A 38 12.82 -14.75 -36.73
CA LEU A 38 12.08 -15.15 -35.54
C LEU A 38 12.89 -15.05 -34.24
N SER A 39 14.17 -15.44 -34.21
CA SER A 39 14.99 -15.36 -32.98
C SER A 39 15.33 -13.91 -32.63
N VAL A 40 15.52 -13.04 -33.63
CA VAL A 40 15.70 -11.60 -33.44
C VAL A 40 14.44 -10.98 -32.84
N TYR A 41 13.26 -11.33 -33.36
CA TYR A 41 11.99 -10.85 -32.84
C TYR A 41 11.76 -11.27 -31.39
N ILE A 42 12.04 -12.54 -31.06
CA ILE A 42 11.95 -13.04 -29.68
C ILE A 42 12.94 -12.30 -28.77
N GLY A 43 14.20 -12.13 -29.19
CA GLY A 43 15.20 -11.40 -28.39
C GLY A 43 14.79 -9.95 -28.11
N LEU A 44 14.35 -9.22 -29.14
CA LEU A 44 13.83 -7.86 -29.00
C LEU A 44 12.59 -7.81 -28.10
N SER A 45 11.65 -8.74 -28.27
CA SER A 45 10.45 -8.82 -27.43
C SER A 45 10.78 -9.08 -25.97
N THR A 46 11.74 -9.96 -25.69
CA THR A 46 12.18 -10.26 -24.31
C THR A 46 12.84 -9.04 -23.68
N ILE A 47 13.71 -8.33 -24.41
CA ILE A 47 14.34 -7.08 -23.94
C ILE A 47 13.28 -6.02 -23.65
N PHE A 48 12.33 -5.85 -24.57
CA PHE A 48 11.25 -4.88 -24.40
C PHE A 48 10.35 -5.21 -23.20
N MET A 49 10.03 -6.49 -23.01
CA MET A 49 9.27 -6.96 -21.86
C MET A 49 10.04 -6.78 -20.55
N LEU A 50 11.35 -7.05 -20.54
CA LEU A 50 12.23 -6.78 -19.40
C LEU A 50 12.27 -5.28 -19.06
N LEU A 51 12.47 -4.41 -20.04
CA LEU A 51 12.51 -2.96 -19.85
C LEU A 51 11.17 -2.42 -19.32
N THR A 52 10.07 -2.88 -19.90
CA THR A 52 8.72 -2.48 -19.47
C THR A 52 8.45 -2.98 -18.05
N GLY A 53 8.74 -4.26 -17.77
CA GLY A 53 8.58 -4.87 -16.46
C GLY A 53 9.44 -4.17 -15.39
N LEU A 54 10.69 -3.86 -15.71
CA LEU A 54 11.61 -3.15 -14.84
C LEU A 54 11.14 -1.70 -14.59
N THR A 55 10.62 -1.02 -15.61
CA THR A 55 10.04 0.32 -15.48
C THR A 55 8.82 0.32 -14.55
N VAL A 56 7.90 -0.63 -14.74
CA VAL A 56 6.72 -0.78 -13.87
C VAL A 56 7.14 -1.14 -12.45
N ALA A 57 8.09 -2.07 -12.28
CA ALA A 57 8.63 -2.43 -10.99
C ALA A 57 9.24 -1.20 -10.29
N LEU A 58 10.05 -0.40 -10.99
CA LEU A 58 10.57 0.86 -10.46
C LEU A 58 9.45 1.80 -10.02
N ILE A 59 8.39 2.01 -10.82
CA ILE A 59 7.27 2.88 -10.44
C ILE A 59 6.55 2.40 -9.18
N VAL A 60 6.41 1.08 -9.00
CA VAL A 60 5.72 0.50 -7.84
C VAL A 60 6.58 0.53 -6.57
N PHE A 61 7.87 0.17 -6.71
CA PHE A 61 8.82 0.10 -5.60
C PHE A 61 9.37 1.48 -5.19
N THR A 62 9.39 2.46 -6.08
CA THR A 62 9.83 3.83 -5.75
C THR A 62 8.65 4.73 -5.38
N PRO A 63 8.88 5.78 -4.59
CA PRO A 63 7.86 6.77 -4.24
C PRO A 63 7.38 7.63 -5.43
N LEU A 64 7.80 7.37 -6.67
CA LEU A 64 7.42 8.13 -7.86
C LEU A 64 5.88 8.22 -8.04
N LYS A 65 5.14 7.18 -7.66
CA LYS A 65 3.66 7.19 -7.67
C LYS A 65 3.02 8.29 -6.81
N MET A 66 3.72 8.77 -5.77
CA MET A 66 3.22 9.82 -4.89
C MET A 66 3.29 11.23 -5.52
N TYR A 67 3.99 11.36 -6.65
CA TYR A 67 4.06 12.61 -7.40
C TYR A 67 2.94 12.75 -8.44
N ILE A 68 2.12 11.72 -8.65
CA ILE A 68 0.95 11.80 -9.53
C ILE A 68 -0.20 12.43 -8.73
N PRO A 69 -0.59 13.69 -9.01
CA PRO A 69 -1.71 14.33 -8.32
C PRO A 69 -3.00 13.53 -8.64
N GLY A 70 -3.66 13.01 -7.60
CA GLY A 70 -4.90 12.22 -7.71
C GLY A 70 -4.84 10.84 -7.04
N TYR A 71 -3.65 10.23 -6.91
CA TYR A 71 -3.48 8.97 -6.16
C TYR A 71 -3.05 9.28 -4.72
N GLY A 72 -4.03 9.56 -3.85
CA GLY A 72 -3.84 9.63 -2.40
C GLY A 72 -2.62 10.45 -1.99
N SER A 73 -2.61 11.74 -2.33
CA SER A 73 -1.49 12.62 -2.00
C SER A 73 -1.17 12.54 -0.51
N ALA A 74 0.12 12.55 -0.16
CA ALA A 74 0.56 12.61 1.23
C ALA A 74 -0.09 13.78 1.98
N ASN A 75 -0.44 14.85 1.26
CA ASN A 75 -1.12 16.03 1.78
C ASN A 75 -2.59 15.76 2.13
N ALA A 76 -3.37 15.12 1.25
CA ALA A 76 -4.75 14.76 1.57
C ALA A 76 -4.84 13.80 2.76
N THR A 77 -3.90 12.84 2.85
CA THR A 77 -3.81 11.93 4.00
C THR A 77 -3.46 12.68 5.30
N ARG A 78 -2.63 13.72 5.22
CA ARG A 78 -2.27 14.56 6.38
C ARG A 78 -3.45 15.37 6.87
N GLU A 79 -4.19 16.01 5.96
CA GLU A 79 -5.39 16.79 6.30
C GLU A 79 -6.48 15.90 6.92
N LEU A 80 -6.75 14.74 6.31
CA LEU A 80 -7.68 13.75 6.87
C LEU A 80 -7.25 13.26 8.25
N ARG A 81 -5.95 13.04 8.46
CA ARG A 81 -5.42 12.65 9.78
C ARG A 81 -5.63 13.75 10.82
N GLN A 82 -5.35 15.00 10.47
CA GLN A 82 -5.56 16.13 11.38
C GLN A 82 -7.03 16.32 11.72
N LEU A 83 -7.92 16.22 10.72
CA LEU A 83 -9.35 16.30 10.93
C LEU A 83 -9.83 15.15 11.83
N LYS A 84 -9.39 13.92 11.57
CA LYS A 84 -9.70 12.75 12.41
C LYS A 84 -9.33 12.99 13.87
N ILE A 85 -8.10 13.47 14.15
CA ILE A 85 -7.64 13.75 15.52
C ILE A 85 -8.54 14.80 16.20
N LYS A 86 -8.89 15.86 15.49
CA LYS A 86 -9.77 16.92 16.03
C LYS A 86 -11.17 16.40 16.33
N THR A 87 -11.75 15.61 15.42
CA THR A 87 -13.09 15.03 15.59
C THR A 87 -13.12 14.05 16.75
N ASP A 88 -12.14 13.15 16.86
CA ASP A 88 -12.00 12.18 17.96
C ASP A 88 -11.91 12.86 19.33
N SER A 89 -11.11 13.93 19.41
CA SER A 89 -11.00 14.75 20.63
C SER A 89 -12.35 15.40 21.01
N LEU A 90 -13.11 15.86 20.00
CA LEU A 90 -14.41 16.49 20.22
C LEU A 90 -15.46 15.47 20.64
N GLU A 91 -15.46 14.28 20.04
CA GLU A 91 -16.33 13.16 20.39
C GLU A 91 -16.12 12.72 21.84
N GLN A 92 -14.86 12.55 22.27
CA GLN A 92 -14.54 12.23 23.66
C GLN A 92 -15.04 13.31 24.63
N ALA A 93 -14.83 14.59 24.30
CA ALA A 93 -15.32 15.69 25.12
C ALA A 93 -16.87 15.75 25.17
N MET A 94 -17.55 15.36 24.09
CA MET A 94 -19.02 15.25 24.07
C MET A 94 -19.50 14.11 24.96
N GLN A 95 -18.87 12.93 24.90
CA GLN A 95 -19.25 11.79 25.74
C GLN A 95 -19.18 12.13 27.24
N TYR A 96 -18.11 12.80 27.69
CA TYR A 96 -18.01 13.24 29.08
C TYR A 96 -19.09 14.25 29.47
N ARG A 97 -19.46 15.16 28.57
CA ARG A 97 -20.55 16.11 28.81
C ARG A 97 -21.90 15.44 28.89
N GLU A 98 -22.18 14.47 28.01
CA GLU A 98 -23.43 13.70 28.07
C GLU A 98 -23.53 12.91 29.38
N GLN A 99 -22.46 12.25 29.80
CA GLN A 99 -22.43 11.55 31.07
C GLN A 99 -22.70 12.50 32.25
N TYR A 100 -22.05 13.67 32.27
CA TYR A 100 -22.26 14.69 33.30
C TYR A 100 -23.71 15.20 33.34
N LEU A 101 -24.29 15.54 32.18
CA LEU A 101 -25.68 16.00 32.10
C LEU A 101 -26.68 14.91 32.50
N ASN A 102 -26.41 13.65 32.13
CA ASN A 102 -27.23 12.51 32.53
C ASN A 102 -27.18 12.31 34.05
N SER A 103 -25.99 12.45 34.67
CA SER A 103 -25.85 12.40 36.12
C SER A 103 -26.63 13.54 36.81
N ILE A 104 -26.56 14.78 36.31
CA ILE A 104 -27.36 15.89 36.86
C ILE A 104 -28.85 15.60 36.73
N LYS A 105 -29.29 15.15 35.55
CA LYS A 105 -30.70 14.84 35.31
C LYS A 105 -31.20 13.74 36.24
N GLY A 106 -30.40 12.69 36.48
CA GLY A 106 -30.72 11.62 37.41
C GLY A 106 -30.87 12.10 38.86
N VAL A 107 -29.98 12.98 39.31
CA VAL A 107 -30.07 13.60 40.66
C VAL A 107 -31.33 14.46 40.79
N LEU A 108 -31.64 15.27 39.77
CA LEU A 108 -32.83 16.15 39.79
C LEU A 108 -34.16 15.37 39.69
N GLN A 109 -34.17 14.22 39.02
CA GLN A 109 -35.35 13.36 38.91
C GLN A 109 -35.57 12.46 40.12
N GLY A 110 -34.67 12.50 41.11
CA GLY A 110 -34.78 11.73 42.35
C GLY A 110 -34.51 10.24 42.19
N ASP A 111 -34.03 9.81 41.03
CA ASP A 111 -33.91 8.40 40.65
C ASP A 111 -32.45 8.05 40.35
N THR A 112 -31.59 8.11 41.37
CA THR A 112 -30.31 7.38 41.33
C THR A 112 -29.84 7.02 42.73
N SER A 113 -29.64 5.71 42.92
CA SER A 113 -28.74 5.14 43.93
C SER A 113 -27.35 5.72 43.69
N ILE A 114 -26.99 6.79 44.42
CA ILE A 114 -25.63 7.30 44.44
C ILE A 114 -24.79 6.18 45.05
N LYS A 115 -24.00 5.50 44.23
CA LYS A 115 -23.02 4.54 44.72
C LYS A 115 -21.94 5.35 45.43
N LEU A 116 -22.11 5.51 46.75
CA LEU A 116 -21.17 6.18 47.62
C LEU A 116 -19.84 5.41 47.54
N ASP A 117 -18.77 6.06 47.07
CA ASP A 117 -17.42 5.49 47.02
C ASP A 117 -16.78 5.36 48.42
N THR A 118 -17.52 5.70 49.46
CA THR A 118 -17.07 5.61 50.85
C THR A 118 -17.47 4.26 51.44
N THR A 119 -16.49 3.39 51.67
CA THR A 119 -16.67 2.26 52.59
C THR A 119 -16.77 2.81 54.01
N ALA A 120 -17.80 2.41 54.78
CA ALA A 120 -17.93 2.79 56.18
C ALA A 120 -16.69 2.35 56.97
N LEU A 121 -15.94 3.30 57.50
CA LEU A 121 -14.78 3.02 58.35
C LEU A 121 -15.29 2.47 59.70
N ASN A 122 -14.98 1.20 59.98
CA ASN A 122 -15.21 0.61 61.30
C ASN A 122 -14.18 1.16 62.28
N ILE A 123 -14.55 2.23 62.98
CA ILE A 123 -13.74 2.83 64.04
C ILE A 123 -13.98 2.02 65.33
N PRO A 124 -12.96 1.34 65.90
CA PRO A 124 -13.12 0.66 67.18
C PRO A 124 -13.40 1.69 68.28
N VAL A 125 -14.37 1.40 69.14
CA VAL A 125 -14.74 2.24 70.29
C VAL A 125 -13.50 2.43 71.16
N THR A 126 -13.09 3.69 71.33
CA THR A 126 -12.03 4.06 72.28
C THR A 126 -12.45 3.62 73.68
N GLU A 127 -11.68 2.71 74.28
CA GLU A 127 -11.81 2.40 75.71
C GLU A 127 -11.62 3.70 76.48
N ILE A 128 -12.69 4.15 77.14
CA ILE A 128 -12.61 5.17 78.16
C ILE A 128 -11.85 4.57 79.34
N THR A 129 -10.56 4.92 79.48
CA THR A 129 -9.82 4.70 80.72
C THR A 129 -10.48 5.53 81.81
N THR A 130 -11.23 4.86 82.69
CA THR A 130 -11.68 5.42 83.96
C THR A 130 -10.48 5.47 84.90
N ASP A 131 -10.13 6.68 85.33
CA ASP A 131 -9.20 6.98 86.42
C ASP A 131 -9.69 6.37 87.75
#